data_AF-A0A935PEK3-F1
#
_entry.id   AF-A0A935PEK3-F1
#
_cell.length_a   1.000
_cell.length_b   1.000
_cell.length_c   1.000
_cell.angle_alpha   90.00
_cell.angle_beta   90.00
_cell.angle_gamma   90.00
#
_symmetry.space_group_name_H-M   'P 1'
#
loop_
_entity.id
_entity.type
_entity.pdbx_description
1 polymer ?
#
loop_
_entity_poly.entity_id
_entity_poly.type
_entity_poly.pdbx_seq_one_letter_code
_entity_poly.pdbx_strand_id
1 'polypeptide(L)'
;MRRPTGGKAVLHEHELTYSVVAAADHPLFTGDITGTYRVVSACIVEALRRLGLAPEVACEGRSAAGMPLEGYCFAAPSRYELLVGGRKICGSAQVRSGGVFLQHGSLLADMDPARTASVMGVPAGAVSATTTTLREQLGRAVGCGELARLLREAFEDTLGIRLAEGCLSPAEKSLKERLVAEKYGRDRWNLEGKADPGEDAAPAAD
;
A
#
# COMPACT_ATOMS: atom_id res chain seq x y z
N MET A 1 12.74 -5.45 5.99
CA MET A 1 12.77 -5.25 4.53
C MET A 1 12.58 -3.78 4.23
N ARG A 2 13.38 -3.19 3.33
CA ARG A 2 13.19 -1.82 2.81
C ARG A 2 12.54 -1.89 1.43
N ARG A 3 11.42 -1.21 1.26
CA ARG A 3 10.70 -1.13 -0.02
C ARG A 3 11.27 -0.02 -0.93
N PRO A 4 11.05 -0.07 -2.25
CA PRO A 4 11.53 0.95 -3.19
C PRO A 4 10.76 2.28 -3.12
N THR A 5 9.51 2.25 -2.67
CA THR A 5 8.71 3.48 -2.44
C THR A 5 9.11 4.16 -1.13
N GLY A 6 8.90 5.47 -1.04
CA GLY A 6 9.02 6.19 0.23
C GLY A 6 7.95 5.83 1.27
N GLY A 7 7.89 6.62 2.34
CA GLY A 7 6.91 6.52 3.44
C GLY A 7 7.46 5.82 4.69
N LYS A 8 6.55 5.50 5.62
CA LYS A 8 6.86 5.05 6.98
C LYS A 8 6.85 3.52 7.13
N ALA A 9 7.18 3.01 8.30
CA ALA A 9 7.18 1.57 8.57
C ALA A 9 5.75 1.02 8.77
N VAL A 10 5.56 -0.24 8.35
CA VAL A 10 4.33 -1.02 8.46
C VAL A 10 4.71 -2.41 8.95
N LEU A 11 3.98 -2.91 9.96
CA LEU A 11 4.04 -4.32 10.34
C LEU A 11 3.10 -5.12 9.45
N HIS A 12 3.65 -6.02 8.66
CA HIS A 12 2.89 -6.90 7.77
C HIS A 12 2.57 -8.22 8.47
N GLU A 13 1.29 -8.52 8.71
CA GLU A 13 0.85 -9.75 9.40
C GLU A 13 -0.55 -10.23 8.98
N HIS A 14 -1.59 -9.43 9.24
CA HIS A 14 -2.98 -9.78 8.95
C HIS A 14 -3.64 -8.76 8.01
N GLU A 15 -3.16 -8.72 6.77
CA GLU A 15 -3.63 -7.77 5.77
C GLU A 15 -3.71 -8.40 4.38
N LEU A 16 -4.34 -7.68 3.47
CA LEU A 16 -4.14 -7.90 2.05
C LEU A 16 -3.30 -6.77 1.47
N THR A 17 -2.17 -7.11 0.86
CA THR A 17 -1.36 -6.17 0.10
C THR A 17 -1.74 -6.17 -1.37
N TYR A 18 -1.65 -5.01 -2.00
CA TYR A 18 -1.95 -4.84 -3.43
C TYR A 18 -0.88 -3.96 -4.08
N SER A 19 -0.70 -4.10 -5.41
CA SER A 19 0.12 -3.19 -6.20
C SER A 19 -0.52 -2.91 -7.56
N VAL A 20 -0.46 -1.65 -7.99
CA VAL A 20 -0.90 -1.16 -9.30
C VAL A 20 0.28 -0.54 -10.01
N VAL A 21 0.54 -0.99 -11.23
CA VAL A 21 1.61 -0.48 -12.09
C VAL A 21 0.98 -0.10 -13.44
N ALA A 22 1.25 1.11 -13.90
CA ALA A 22 0.88 1.55 -15.24
C ALA A 22 1.81 2.68 -15.71
N ALA A 23 1.72 3.00 -17.00
CA ALA A 23 2.35 4.19 -17.55
C ALA A 23 1.87 5.45 -16.82
N ALA A 24 2.80 6.37 -16.59
CA ALA A 24 2.59 7.59 -15.83
C ALA A 24 1.53 8.51 -16.44
N ASP A 25 1.33 8.41 -17.75
CA ASP A 25 0.41 9.17 -18.60
C ASP A 25 -0.81 8.35 -19.04
N HIS A 26 -0.99 7.14 -18.50
CA HIS A 26 -2.11 6.28 -18.88
C HIS A 26 -3.45 6.98 -18.59
N PRO A 27 -4.42 7.02 -19.54
CA PRO A 27 -5.64 7.83 -19.40
C PRO A 27 -6.49 7.53 -18.16
N LEU A 28 -6.47 6.29 -17.67
CA LEU A 28 -7.18 5.89 -16.43
C LEU A 28 -6.55 6.47 -15.15
N PHE A 29 -5.26 6.80 -15.18
CA PHE A 29 -4.52 7.30 -14.04
C PHE A 29 -4.03 8.70 -14.38
N THR A 30 -4.77 9.71 -13.92
CA THR A 30 -4.40 11.11 -14.07
C THR A 30 -2.92 11.32 -13.71
N GLY A 31 -2.18 12.03 -14.58
CA GLY A 31 -0.73 11.91 -14.69
C GLY A 31 0.12 12.41 -13.51
N ASP A 32 -0.50 12.84 -12.41
CA ASP A 32 0.17 13.25 -11.18
C ASP A 32 -0.01 12.23 -10.04
N ILE A 33 0.76 12.41 -8.97
CA ILE A 33 0.73 11.52 -7.80
C ILE A 33 -0.66 11.53 -7.16
N THR A 34 -1.17 12.73 -6.88
CA THR A 34 -2.48 13.00 -6.27
C THR A 34 -3.61 12.28 -7.00
N GLY A 35 -3.60 12.37 -8.32
CA GLY A 35 -4.62 11.80 -9.15
C GLY A 35 -4.57 10.27 -9.21
N THR A 36 -3.36 9.69 -9.25
CA THR A 36 -3.16 8.24 -9.14
C THR A 36 -3.75 7.72 -7.81
N TYR A 37 -3.41 8.36 -6.69
CA TYR A 37 -3.98 8.06 -5.38
C TYR A 37 -5.50 8.14 -5.37
N ARG A 38 -6.08 9.21 -5.93
CA ARG A 38 -7.53 9.40 -5.99
C ARG A 38 -8.22 8.24 -6.72
N VAL A 39 -7.68 7.81 -7.86
CA VAL A 39 -8.24 6.71 -8.66
C VAL A 39 -8.17 5.39 -7.89
N VAL A 40 -6.98 5.03 -7.39
CA VAL A 40 -6.79 3.76 -6.66
C VAL A 40 -7.61 3.73 -5.37
N SER A 41 -7.63 4.82 -4.62
CA SER A 41 -8.45 4.95 -3.40
C SER A 41 -9.95 4.81 -3.69
N ALA A 42 -10.44 5.31 -4.84
CA ALA A 42 -11.83 5.14 -5.23
C ALA A 42 -12.21 3.66 -5.44
N CYS A 43 -11.33 2.88 -6.09
CA CYS A 43 -11.55 1.44 -6.25
C CYS A 43 -11.62 0.71 -4.90
N ILE A 44 -10.73 1.04 -3.96
CA ILE A 44 -10.72 0.40 -2.63
C ILE A 44 -11.93 0.84 -1.81
N VAL A 45 -12.33 2.12 -1.89
CA VAL A 45 -13.56 2.62 -1.27
C VAL A 45 -14.78 1.83 -1.73
N GLU A 46 -14.88 1.56 -3.03
CA GLU A 46 -15.97 0.75 -3.58
C GLU A 46 -15.96 -0.68 -3.03
N ALA A 47 -14.79 -1.32 -2.93
CA ALA A 47 -14.67 -2.64 -2.30
C ALA A 47 -15.10 -2.64 -0.82
N LEU A 48 -14.73 -1.59 -0.06
CA LEU A 48 -15.12 -1.44 1.34
C LEU A 48 -16.63 -1.18 1.50
N ARG A 49 -17.24 -0.42 0.58
CA ARG A 49 -18.70 -0.22 0.54
C ARG A 49 -19.45 -1.52 0.29
N ARG A 50 -18.95 -2.39 -0.58
CA ARG A 50 -19.52 -3.73 -0.82
C ARG A 50 -19.46 -4.63 0.42
N LEU A 51 -18.54 -4.38 1.35
CA LEU A 51 -18.49 -5.03 2.66
C LEU A 51 -19.47 -4.44 3.68
N GLY A 52 -20.19 -3.38 3.33
CA GLY A 52 -21.12 -2.68 4.23
C GLY A 52 -20.46 -1.60 5.09
N LEU A 53 -19.23 -1.19 4.77
CA LEU A 53 -18.54 -0.11 5.47
C LEU A 53 -18.82 1.25 4.81
N ALA A 54 -18.70 2.32 5.59
CA ALA A 54 -18.76 3.70 5.13
C ALA A 54 -17.36 4.34 5.19
N PRO A 55 -16.46 4.05 4.23
CA PRO A 55 -15.13 4.61 4.24
C PRO A 55 -15.14 6.10 3.89
N GLU A 56 -14.30 6.85 4.59
CA GLU A 56 -14.01 8.25 4.36
C GLU A 56 -12.64 8.38 3.69
N VAL A 57 -12.55 9.29 2.72
CA VAL A 57 -11.28 9.63 2.07
C VAL A 57 -10.77 10.92 2.69
N ALA A 58 -9.58 10.89 3.28
CA ALA A 58 -9.00 12.07 3.89
C ALA A 58 -8.71 13.16 2.83
N CYS A 59 -9.47 14.25 2.87
CA CYS A 59 -9.30 15.38 1.95
C CYS A 59 -8.01 16.18 2.20
N GLU A 60 -7.55 16.19 3.44
CA GLU A 60 -6.34 16.87 3.90
C GLU A 60 -5.44 15.89 4.68
N GLY A 61 -4.14 16.08 4.56
CA GLY A 61 -3.16 15.33 5.35
C GLY A 61 -3.03 15.91 6.76
N ARG A 62 -2.88 15.05 7.76
CA ARG A 62 -2.44 15.41 9.12
C ARG A 62 -1.00 14.95 9.31
N SER A 63 -0.19 15.78 9.97
CA SER A 63 1.18 15.41 10.31
C SER A 63 1.24 14.73 11.68
N ALA A 64 1.98 13.62 11.76
CA ALA A 64 2.41 13.02 13.03
C ALA A 64 3.87 13.40 13.38
N ALA A 65 4.44 14.41 12.71
CA ALA A 65 5.83 14.84 12.97
C ALA A 65 5.98 15.31 14.42
N GLY A 66 7.03 14.84 15.10
CA GLY A 66 7.29 15.13 16.51
C GLY A 66 6.38 14.38 17.49
N MET A 67 5.48 13.53 17.02
CA MET A 67 4.69 12.64 17.88
C MET A 67 5.40 11.28 18.06
N PRO A 68 5.13 10.53 19.16
CA PRO A 68 5.66 9.18 19.34
C PRO A 68 5.34 8.23 18.18
N LEU A 69 4.29 8.51 17.40
CA LEU A 69 3.84 7.71 16.27
C LEU A 69 4.50 8.07 14.94
N GLU A 70 5.51 8.95 14.91
CA GLU A 70 6.08 9.47 13.66
C GLU A 70 6.57 8.37 12.71
N GLY A 71 7.18 7.30 13.22
CA GLY A 71 7.65 6.17 12.41
C GLY A 71 6.55 5.23 11.91
N TYR A 72 5.32 5.35 12.42
CA TYR A 72 4.21 4.45 12.11
C TYR A 72 3.34 4.97 10.97
N CYS A 73 3.19 4.16 9.91
CA CYS A 73 2.47 4.62 8.72
C CYS A 73 0.99 4.90 8.97
N PHE A 74 0.32 4.14 9.85
CA PHE A 74 -1.11 4.31 10.12
C PHE A 74 -1.40 5.37 11.21
N ALA A 75 -0.37 6.09 11.67
CA ALA A 75 -0.50 7.12 12.70
C ALA A 75 -1.36 8.32 12.30
N ALA A 76 -1.20 8.80 11.07
CA ALA A 76 -1.90 9.99 10.59
C ALA A 76 -2.28 9.84 9.11
N PRO A 77 -3.47 10.34 8.72
CA PRO A 77 -3.88 10.33 7.33
C PRO A 77 -3.03 11.30 6.50
N SER A 78 -2.56 10.84 5.36
CA SER A 78 -2.15 11.65 4.21
C SER A 78 -3.36 11.86 3.31
N ARG A 79 -3.24 12.80 2.38
CA ARG A 79 -4.28 13.06 1.39
C ARG A 79 -4.65 11.77 0.63
N TYR A 80 -5.95 11.51 0.49
CA TYR A 80 -6.54 10.32 -0.13
C TYR A 80 -6.34 8.99 0.60
N GLU A 81 -5.86 9.01 1.84
CA GLU A 81 -5.87 7.80 2.65
C GLU A 81 -7.28 7.46 3.15
N LEU A 82 -7.48 6.17 3.43
CA LEU A 82 -8.79 5.60 3.72
C LEU A 82 -9.00 5.43 5.21
N LEU A 83 -10.07 6.03 5.70
CA LEU A 83 -10.51 5.99 7.09
C LEU A 83 -11.84 5.26 7.21
N VAL A 84 -12.06 4.58 8.33
CA VAL A 84 -13.38 4.09 8.76
C VAL A 84 -13.55 4.47 10.22
N GLY A 85 -14.62 5.19 10.56
CA GLY A 85 -14.83 5.73 11.91
C GLY A 85 -13.67 6.62 12.37
N GLY A 86 -13.13 7.45 11.46
CA GLY A 86 -12.01 8.36 11.74
C GLY A 86 -10.63 7.71 11.88
N ARG A 87 -10.51 6.38 11.75
CA ARG A 87 -9.25 5.62 11.89
C ARG A 87 -8.80 4.99 10.59
N LYS A 88 -7.49 4.92 10.36
CA LYS A 88 -6.90 4.37 9.14
C LYS A 88 -7.13 2.87 9.04
N ILE A 89 -7.61 2.43 7.88
CA ILE A 89 -7.77 1.01 7.54
C ILE A 89 -6.82 0.59 6.40
N CYS A 90 -6.38 1.55 5.59
CA CYS A 90 -5.45 1.32 4.49
C CYS A 90 -4.31 2.32 4.50
N GLY A 91 -3.09 1.84 4.28
CA GLY A 91 -1.89 2.64 4.04
C GLY A 91 -1.37 2.37 2.64
N SER A 92 -0.98 3.43 1.90
CA SER A 92 -0.49 3.29 0.53
C SER A 92 0.76 4.14 0.29
N ALA A 93 1.67 3.63 -0.54
CA ALA A 93 2.89 4.31 -0.94
C ALA A 93 3.07 4.22 -2.46
N GLN A 94 3.68 5.25 -3.05
CA GLN A 94 3.88 5.35 -4.48
C GLN A 94 5.31 5.78 -4.83
N VAL A 95 5.80 5.31 -5.97
CA VAL A 95 6.98 5.83 -6.67
C VAL A 95 6.65 6.07 -8.14
N ARG A 96 7.30 7.06 -8.74
CA ARG A 96 7.24 7.35 -10.18
C ARG A 96 8.66 7.42 -10.71
N SER A 97 8.96 6.65 -11.75
CA SER A 97 10.29 6.59 -12.36
C SER A 97 10.16 6.05 -13.79
N GLY A 98 11.01 6.52 -14.72
CA GLY A 98 11.06 5.99 -16.08
C GLY A 98 9.73 6.03 -16.85
N GLY A 99 8.89 7.05 -16.63
CA GLY A 99 7.59 7.16 -17.30
C GLY A 99 6.52 6.17 -16.81
N VAL A 100 6.75 5.47 -15.69
CA VAL A 100 5.78 4.59 -15.04
C VAL A 100 5.54 4.99 -13.59
N PHE A 101 4.43 4.54 -13.02
CA PHE A 101 4.21 4.59 -11.58
C PHE A 101 4.03 3.17 -11.01
N LEU A 102 4.42 3.01 -9.75
CA LEU A 102 4.07 1.88 -8.90
C LEU A 102 3.42 2.45 -7.64
N GLN A 103 2.15 2.14 -7.43
CA GLN A 103 1.47 2.35 -6.16
C GLN A 103 1.19 0.99 -5.53
N HIS A 104 1.47 0.85 -4.24
CA HIS A 104 1.10 -0.35 -3.48
C HIS A 104 0.56 0.06 -2.12
N GLY A 105 -0.13 -0.86 -1.47
CA GLY A 105 -0.69 -0.60 -0.16
C GLY A 105 -1.10 -1.85 0.59
N SER A 106 -1.49 -1.60 1.83
CA SER A 106 -1.87 -2.58 2.83
C SER A 106 -3.28 -2.28 3.32
N LEU A 107 -4.20 -3.22 3.14
CA LEU A 107 -5.56 -3.14 3.69
C LEU A 107 -5.68 -4.09 4.88
N LEU A 108 -5.86 -3.53 6.09
CA LEU A 108 -5.82 -4.28 7.34
C LEU A 108 -7.06 -5.14 7.53
N ALA A 109 -6.89 -6.46 7.40
CA ALA A 109 -7.95 -7.42 7.67
C ALA A 109 -8.12 -7.62 9.18
N ASP A 110 -7.01 -7.67 9.90
CA ASP A 110 -6.94 -7.78 11.36
C ASP A 110 -5.60 -7.19 11.87
N MET A 111 -5.45 -7.07 13.19
CA MET A 111 -4.23 -6.57 13.81
C MET A 111 -4.22 -6.86 15.31
N ASP A 112 -3.06 -7.19 15.87
CA ASP A 112 -2.80 -7.12 17.31
C ASP A 112 -2.19 -5.73 17.65
N PRO A 113 -2.91 -4.84 18.34
CA PRO A 113 -2.40 -3.52 18.68
C PRO A 113 -1.20 -3.55 19.62
N ALA A 114 -1.12 -4.52 20.54
CA ALA A 114 -0.01 -4.64 21.49
C ALA A 114 1.27 -5.10 20.79
N ARG A 115 1.15 -6.09 19.91
CA ARG A 115 2.27 -6.54 19.08
C ARG A 115 2.74 -5.46 18.11
N THR A 116 1.80 -4.77 17.46
CA THR A 116 2.10 -3.65 16.57
C THR A 116 2.84 -2.55 17.32
N ALA A 117 2.34 -2.17 18.50
CA ALA A 117 2.99 -1.22 19.38
C ALA A 117 4.42 -1.62 19.77
N SER A 118 4.61 -2.88 20.16
CA SER A 118 5.91 -3.42 20.55
C SER A 118 6.93 -3.35 19.40
N VAL A 119 6.53 -3.77 18.19
CA VAL A 119 7.43 -3.76 17.01
C VAL A 119 7.72 -2.34 16.53
N MET A 120 6.70 -1.46 16.56
CA MET A 120 6.82 -0.09 16.08
C MET A 120 7.44 0.86 17.11
N GLY A 121 7.61 0.43 18.37
CA GLY A 121 8.12 1.27 19.45
C GLY A 121 7.16 2.39 19.87
N VAL A 122 5.85 2.15 19.80
CA VAL A 122 4.80 3.15 20.09
C VAL A 122 3.81 2.63 21.15
N PRO A 123 3.03 3.49 21.83
CA PRO A 123 2.04 3.02 22.80
C PRO A 123 0.88 2.25 22.14
N ALA A 124 0.46 1.11 22.73
CA ALA A 124 -0.65 0.30 22.22
C ALA A 124 -1.97 1.08 22.10
N GLY A 125 -2.31 1.92 23.08
CA GLY A 125 -3.50 2.76 23.01
C GLY A 125 -3.47 3.74 21.83
N ALA A 126 -2.28 4.18 21.40
CA ALA A 126 -2.10 5.09 20.28
C ALA A 126 -2.31 4.38 18.93
N VAL A 127 -1.96 3.10 18.83
CA VAL A 127 -2.27 2.25 17.67
C VAL A 127 -3.79 2.10 17.52
N SER A 128 -4.48 1.66 18.57
CA SER A 128 -5.93 1.46 18.55
C SER A 128 -6.72 2.75 18.28
N ALA A 129 -6.21 3.90 18.74
CA ALA A 129 -6.85 5.20 18.53
C ALA A 129 -6.74 5.71 17.08
N THR A 130 -5.74 5.26 16.32
CA THR A 130 -5.45 5.79 14.96
C THR A 130 -5.75 4.80 13.85
N THR A 131 -5.79 3.51 14.18
CA THR A 131 -5.86 2.40 13.21
C THR A 131 -7.05 1.51 13.52
N THR A 132 -7.68 0.98 12.47
CA THR A 132 -8.77 0.00 12.57
C THR A 132 -8.60 -1.09 11.52
N THR A 133 -9.40 -2.15 11.63
CA THR A 133 -9.31 -3.35 10.79
C THR A 133 -10.69 -3.74 10.27
N LEU A 134 -10.72 -4.54 9.20
CA LEU A 134 -11.98 -5.12 8.70
C LEU A 134 -12.67 -5.96 9.78
N ARG A 135 -11.92 -6.78 10.53
CA ARG A 135 -12.49 -7.59 11.62
C ARG A 135 -13.20 -6.74 12.66
N GLU A 136 -12.56 -5.66 13.09
CA GLU A 136 -13.13 -4.76 14.10
C GLU A 136 -14.42 -4.10 13.59
N GLN A 137 -14.40 -3.58 12.37
CA GLN A 137 -15.53 -2.84 11.80
C GLN A 137 -16.71 -3.73 11.40
N LEU A 138 -16.45 -4.98 11.00
CA LEU A 138 -17.47 -5.92 10.54
C LEU A 138 -17.92 -6.92 11.61
N GLY A 139 -17.20 -7.02 12.73
CA GLY A 139 -17.44 -8.02 13.77
C GLY A 139 -17.17 -9.47 13.34
N ARG A 140 -16.55 -9.68 12.17
CA ARG A 140 -16.22 -11.00 11.62
C ARG A 140 -14.89 -10.99 10.88
N ALA A 141 -14.25 -12.15 10.79
CA ALA A 141 -13.09 -12.30 9.92
C ALA A 141 -13.49 -12.15 8.43
N VAL A 142 -12.63 -11.50 7.65
CA VAL A 142 -12.72 -11.44 6.18
C VAL A 142 -11.55 -12.24 5.62
N GLY A 143 -11.84 -13.24 4.79
CA GLY A 143 -10.79 -14.06 4.18
C GLY A 143 -10.06 -13.31 3.07
N CYS A 144 -8.78 -13.63 2.87
CA CYS A 144 -7.97 -13.05 1.79
C CYS A 144 -8.63 -13.23 0.40
N GLY A 145 -9.20 -14.41 0.12
CA GLY A 145 -9.90 -14.67 -1.13
C GLY A 145 -11.19 -13.84 -1.32
N GLU A 146 -11.96 -13.62 -0.25
CA GLU A 146 -13.14 -12.73 -0.27
C GLU A 146 -12.72 -11.29 -0.60
N LEU A 147 -11.68 -10.80 0.10
CA LEU A 147 -11.20 -9.44 -0.05
C LEU A 147 -10.56 -9.20 -1.43
N ALA A 148 -9.75 -10.15 -1.91
CA ALA A 148 -9.15 -10.08 -3.24
C ALA A 148 -10.20 -10.09 -4.36
N ARG A 149 -11.26 -10.90 -4.21
CA ARG A 149 -12.40 -10.91 -5.15
C ARG A 149 -13.10 -9.57 -5.18
N LEU A 150 -13.42 -9.00 -4.02
CA LEU A 150 -14.12 -7.72 -3.91
C LEU A 150 -13.28 -6.56 -4.47
N LEU A 151 -11.97 -6.55 -4.19
CA LEU A 151 -11.08 -5.57 -4.79
C LEU A 151 -11.04 -5.71 -6.31
N ARG A 152 -10.89 -6.93 -6.84
CA ARG A 152 -10.90 -7.14 -8.30
C ARG A 152 -12.18 -6.58 -8.92
N GLU A 153 -13.34 -6.95 -8.42
CA GLU A 153 -14.63 -6.48 -8.94
C GLU A 153 -14.77 -4.96 -8.83
N ALA A 154 -14.35 -4.37 -7.71
CA ALA A 154 -14.39 -2.92 -7.52
C ALA A 154 -13.45 -2.18 -8.46
N PHE A 155 -12.25 -2.71 -8.75
CA PHE A 155 -11.33 -2.15 -9.74
C PHE A 155 -11.91 -2.24 -11.16
N GLU A 156 -12.50 -3.38 -11.52
CA GLU A 156 -13.13 -3.58 -12.82
C GLU A 156 -14.29 -2.60 -13.04
N ASP A 157 -15.17 -2.45 -12.05
CA ASP A 157 -16.36 -1.60 -12.14
C ASP A 157 -15.99 -0.11 -12.09
N THR A 158 -15.06 0.29 -11.21
CA THR A 158 -14.66 1.69 -11.06
C THR A 158 -13.89 2.21 -12.27
N LEU A 159 -13.06 1.36 -12.89
CA LEU A 159 -12.22 1.74 -14.03
C LEU A 159 -12.84 1.39 -15.39
N GLY A 160 -13.95 0.64 -15.40
CA GLY A 160 -14.57 0.16 -16.64
C GLY A 160 -13.68 -0.82 -17.41
N ILE A 161 -12.91 -1.65 -16.69
CA ILE A 161 -11.96 -2.61 -17.28
C ILE A 161 -12.34 -4.06 -16.94
N ARG A 162 -11.60 -5.00 -17.52
CA ARG A 162 -11.59 -6.41 -17.11
C ARG A 162 -10.17 -6.82 -16.75
N LEU A 163 -10.01 -7.36 -15.55
CA LEU A 163 -8.75 -7.85 -15.04
C LEU A 163 -8.62 -9.32 -15.44
N ALA A 164 -7.64 -9.60 -16.30
CA ALA A 164 -7.28 -10.97 -16.66
C ALA A 164 -6.22 -11.49 -15.69
N GLU A 165 -6.36 -12.74 -15.25
CA GLU A 165 -5.32 -13.40 -14.47
C GLU A 165 -4.09 -13.63 -15.36
N GLY A 166 -2.92 -13.31 -14.81
CA GLY A 166 -1.63 -13.44 -15.50
C GLY A 166 -0.57 -13.95 -14.56
N CYS A 167 0.59 -14.31 -15.12
CA CYS A 167 1.77 -14.67 -14.35
C CYS A 167 2.95 -13.82 -14.78
N LEU A 168 3.97 -13.75 -13.93
CA LEU A 168 5.22 -13.08 -14.28
C LEU A 168 5.79 -13.70 -15.56
N SER A 169 6.11 -12.84 -16.52
CA SER A 169 6.86 -13.19 -17.72
C SER A 169 8.25 -13.74 -17.35
N PRO A 170 8.92 -14.47 -18.27
CA PRO A 170 10.28 -14.93 -18.03
C PRO A 170 11.24 -13.80 -17.65
N ALA A 171 11.13 -12.64 -18.32
CA ALA A 171 11.96 -11.47 -18.03
C ALA A 171 11.71 -10.92 -16.61
N GLU A 172 10.46 -10.81 -16.18
CA GLU A 172 10.11 -10.37 -14.82
C GLU A 172 10.58 -11.38 -13.76
N LYS A 173 10.50 -12.68 -14.04
CA LYS A 173 11.01 -13.73 -13.14
C LYS A 173 12.52 -13.62 -12.95
N SER A 174 13.28 -13.48 -14.04
CA SER A 174 14.73 -13.28 -13.98
C SER A 174 15.12 -11.97 -13.30
N LEU A 175 14.36 -10.89 -13.54
CA LEU A 175 14.58 -9.62 -12.86
C LEU A 175 14.32 -9.74 -11.35
N LYS A 176 13.22 -10.40 -10.95
CA LYS A 176 12.91 -10.68 -9.54
C LYS A 176 14.05 -11.46 -8.87
N GLU A 177 14.53 -12.53 -9.49
CA GLU A 177 15.64 -13.34 -8.94
C GLU A 177 16.91 -12.52 -8.74
N ARG A 178 17.26 -11.70 -9.73
CA ARG A 178 18.40 -10.77 -9.64
C ARG A 178 18.22 -9.75 -8.52
N LEU A 179 17.08 -9.08 -8.46
CA LEU A 179 16.78 -8.07 -7.43
C LEU A 179 16.77 -8.67 -6.02
N VAL A 180 16.32 -9.92 -5.86
CA VAL A 180 16.42 -10.63 -4.57
C VAL A 180 17.89 -10.89 -4.22
N ALA A 181 18.69 -11.39 -5.17
CA ALA A 181 20.08 -11.75 -4.94
C ALA A 181 21.01 -10.54 -4.72
N GLU A 182 20.73 -9.42 -5.36
CA GLU A 182 21.63 -8.25 -5.42
C GLU A 182 21.16 -7.09 -4.55
N LYS A 183 19.85 -6.97 -4.29
CA LYS A 183 19.29 -5.81 -3.57
C LYS A 183 18.47 -6.21 -2.35
N TYR A 184 17.27 -6.75 -2.55
CA TYR A 184 16.29 -6.94 -1.47
C TYR A 184 16.68 -8.02 -0.46
N GLY A 185 17.55 -8.96 -0.83
CA GLY A 185 18.14 -9.95 0.07
C GLY A 185 19.40 -9.48 0.80
N ARG A 186 19.86 -8.24 0.60
CA ARG A 186 21.10 -7.71 1.19
C ARG A 186 20.84 -6.74 2.34
N ASP A 187 21.66 -6.83 3.38
CA ASP A 187 21.61 -5.90 4.51
C ASP A 187 21.99 -4.47 4.11
N ARG A 188 22.90 -4.31 3.13
CA ARG A 188 23.27 -3.00 2.60
C ARG A 188 22.05 -2.20 2.12
N TRP A 189 21.13 -2.86 1.42
CA TRP A 189 19.87 -2.24 1.05
C TRP A 189 18.93 -2.09 2.25
N ASN A 190 18.69 -3.17 2.99
CA ASN A 190 17.67 -3.20 4.03
C ASN A 190 17.97 -2.30 5.24
N LEU A 191 19.25 -2.12 5.60
CA LEU A 191 19.70 -1.35 6.75
C LEU A 191 20.25 0.03 6.35
N GLU A 192 21.02 0.13 5.25
CA GLU A 192 21.65 1.39 4.84
C GLU A 192 20.90 2.14 3.73
N GLY A 193 19.97 1.48 3.03
CA GLY A 193 19.24 2.07 1.90
C GLY A 193 20.11 2.34 0.67
N LYS A 194 21.28 1.69 0.55
CA LYS A 194 22.18 1.84 -0.59
C LYS A 194 22.05 0.65 -1.54
N ALA A 195 21.89 0.96 -2.82
CA ALA A 195 22.07 0.02 -3.92
C ALA A 195 23.55 -0.41 -4.01
N ASP A 196 23.82 -1.60 -4.54
CA ASP A 196 25.18 -1.96 -4.95
C ASP A 196 25.56 -1.12 -6.20
N PRO A 197 26.82 -0.65 -6.29
CA PRO A 197 27.26 0.20 -7.39
C PRO A 197 27.12 -0.55 -8.73
N GLY A 198 26.14 -0.13 -9.54
CA GLY A 198 25.76 -0.75 -10.82
C GLY A 198 24.26 -0.77 -11.13
N GLU A 199 23.38 -0.57 -10.13
CA GLU A 199 21.91 -0.70 -10.29
C GLU A 199 21.18 0.50 -10.94
N ASP A 200 21.75 1.71 -10.97
CA ASP A 200 21.02 2.91 -11.43
C ASP A 200 20.99 3.08 -12.97
N ALA A 201 21.61 2.17 -13.72
CA ALA A 201 21.45 2.14 -15.17
C ALA A 201 20.13 1.42 -15.49
N ALA A 202 19.05 2.20 -15.70
CA ALA A 202 17.92 1.73 -16.48
C ALA A 202 18.46 1.07 -17.77
N PRO A 203 17.96 -0.11 -18.19
CA PRO A 203 18.36 -0.65 -19.47
C PRO A 203 18.04 0.39 -20.54
N ALA A 204 19.06 0.77 -21.33
CA ALA A 204 18.86 1.61 -22.50
C ALA A 204 17.79 0.93 -23.37
N ALA A 205 16.75 1.70 -23.73
CA ALA A 205 15.79 1.25 -24.70
C ALA A 205 16.51 1.10 -26.05
N ASP A 206 16.54 -0.12 -26.59
CA ASP A 206 16.79 -0.39 -28.01
C ASP A 206 15.54 -0.02 -28.83
#